data_AF-A0A949ZNM6-F1
#
_entry.id   AF-A0A949ZNM6-F1
#
_cell.length_a   1.000
_cell.length_b   1.000
_cell.length_c   1.000
_cell.angle_alpha   90.00
_cell.angle_beta   90.00
_cell.angle_gamma   90.00
#
_symmetry.space_group_name_H-M   'P 1'
#
loop_
_entity.id
_entity.type
_entity.pdbx_description
1 polymer ?
#
loop_
_entity_poly.entity_id
_entity_poly.type
_entity_poly.pdbx_seq_one_letter_code
_entity_poly.pdbx_strand_id
1 'polypeptide(L)'
;MTRSAILPAGHRSRGFTIIELIMVVTIMLILIAVSLPVADTAMASMRIAGDARSLATQLQLAKLEAANQFTHVRLQINCNGSTTYCLQVLNGTNWVTDPGTQYLSAGVSFGTGNAAAPAGTQTTLAQTSIVEFNSRGIPITSSGCTEPCGTPTSQDTVYLTHQNGAVYAVSVSAAGQIKTWQYINSGWSAL
;
A
#
# COMPACT_ATOMS: atom_id res chain seq x y z
N MET A 1 -73.13 -22.67 49.64
CA MET A 1 -71.87 -23.07 48.98
C MET A 1 -72.17 -23.40 47.54
N THR A 2 -71.64 -22.63 46.57
CA THR A 2 -71.02 -23.13 45.32
C THR A 2 -70.42 -21.97 44.54
N ARG A 3 -69.12 -22.09 44.28
CA ARG A 3 -68.22 -21.13 43.63
C ARG A 3 -68.37 -21.27 42.11
N SER A 4 -68.61 -20.19 41.37
CA SER A 4 -68.52 -20.21 39.91
C SER A 4 -67.17 -19.60 39.49
N ALA A 5 -66.31 -20.43 38.90
CA ALA A 5 -64.97 -20.06 38.44
C ALA A 5 -65.03 -19.69 36.95
N ILE A 6 -64.54 -18.49 36.61
CA ILE A 6 -64.38 -18.01 35.23
C ILE A 6 -63.01 -18.49 34.72
N LEU A 7 -63.01 -19.32 33.67
CA LEU A 7 -61.79 -19.84 33.03
C LEU A 7 -61.13 -18.76 32.16
N PRO A 8 -59.79 -18.65 32.15
CA PRO A 8 -59.07 -17.67 31.34
C PRO A 8 -59.11 -18.04 29.85
N ALA A 9 -59.33 -17.04 28.99
CA ALA A 9 -59.32 -17.20 27.54
C ALA A 9 -57.89 -17.53 27.05
N GLY A 10 -57.74 -18.66 26.34
CA GLY A 10 -56.47 -19.11 25.79
C GLY A 10 -55.93 -18.15 24.73
N HIS A 11 -54.71 -17.67 24.94
CA HIS A 11 -53.99 -16.83 23.98
C HIS A 11 -53.59 -17.68 22.77
N ARG A 12 -54.16 -17.40 21.58
CA ARG A 12 -53.78 -18.06 20.32
C ARG A 12 -52.38 -17.61 19.92
N SER A 13 -51.41 -18.51 20.06
CA SER A 13 -50.07 -18.35 19.49
C SER A 13 -50.18 -18.34 17.96
N ARG A 14 -49.90 -17.20 17.33
CA ARG A 14 -49.77 -17.09 15.87
C ARG A 14 -48.39 -17.61 15.47
N GLY A 15 -48.35 -18.71 14.72
CA GLY A 15 -47.11 -19.23 14.12
C GLY A 15 -46.76 -18.50 12.83
N PHE A 16 -45.49 -18.53 12.45
CA PHE A 16 -45.00 -17.99 11.19
C PHE A 16 -45.49 -18.82 10.00
N THR A 17 -45.82 -18.15 8.90
CA THR A 17 -46.22 -18.83 7.66
C THR A 17 -44.99 -19.25 6.86
N ILE A 18 -45.08 -20.33 6.06
CA ILE A 18 -43.97 -20.77 5.18
C ILE A 18 -43.56 -19.66 4.21
N ILE A 19 -44.54 -18.89 3.71
CA ILE A 19 -44.25 -17.77 2.80
C ILE A 19 -43.48 -16.65 3.49
N GLU A 20 -43.75 -16.38 4.77
CA GLU A 20 -43.02 -15.40 5.56
C GLU A 20 -41.57 -15.83 5.78
N LEU A 21 -41.33 -17.12 6.06
CA LEU A 21 -39.97 -17.66 6.16
C LEU A 21 -39.20 -17.51 4.85
N ILE A 22 -39.83 -17.82 3.71
CA ILE A 22 -39.21 -17.67 2.39
C ILE A 22 -38.89 -16.20 2.12
N MET A 23 -39.81 -15.27 2.39
CA MET A 23 -39.56 -13.84 2.19
C MET A 23 -38.40 -13.33 3.05
N VAL A 24 -38.31 -13.74 4.31
CA VAL A 24 -37.21 -13.34 5.20
C VAL A 24 -35.86 -13.87 4.69
N VAL A 25 -35.78 -15.15 4.32
CA VAL A 25 -34.55 -15.74 3.78
C VAL A 25 -34.15 -15.08 2.46
N THR A 26 -35.11 -14.79 1.57
CA THR A 26 -34.84 -14.08 0.31
C THR A 26 -34.28 -12.68 0.57
N ILE A 27 -34.87 -11.91 1.49
CA ILE A 27 -34.36 -10.58 1.86
C ILE A 27 -32.95 -10.69 2.44
N MET A 28 -32.70 -11.65 3.33
CA MET A 28 -31.35 -11.88 3.89
C MET A 28 -30.31 -12.19 2.81
N LEU A 29 -30.63 -13.06 1.85
CA LEU A 29 -29.72 -13.40 0.75
C LEU A 29 -29.42 -12.20 -0.15
N ILE A 30 -30.42 -11.36 -0.45
CA ILE A 30 -30.23 -10.12 -1.21
C ILE A 30 -29.31 -9.16 -0.45
N LEU A 31 -29.50 -9.00 0.86
CA LEU A 31 -28.65 -8.14 1.68
C LEU A 31 -27.20 -8.61 1.70
N ILE A 32 -26.96 -9.92 1.84
CA ILE A 32 -25.60 -10.50 1.79
C ILE A 32 -24.97 -10.26 0.41
N ALA A 33 -25.71 -10.49 -0.67
CA ALA A 33 -25.22 -10.32 -2.03
C ALA A 33 -24.75 -8.88 -2.34
N VAL A 34 -25.45 -7.87 -1.82
CA VAL A 34 -25.10 -6.46 -2.04
C VAL A 34 -23.92 -6.01 -1.16
N SER A 35 -23.64 -6.70 -0.04
CA SER A 35 -22.66 -6.24 0.95
C SER A 35 -21.20 -6.63 0.63
N LEU A 36 -20.98 -7.71 -0.11
CA LEU A 36 -19.64 -8.24 -0.43
C LEU A 36 -18.73 -7.28 -1.26
N PRO A 37 -19.18 -6.64 -2.36
CA PRO A 37 -18.25 -5.91 -3.23
C PRO A 37 -17.62 -4.66 -2.59
N VAL A 38 -18.29 -4.05 -1.61
CA VAL A 38 -17.78 -2.84 -0.95
C VAL A 38 -16.58 -3.15 -0.04
N ALA A 39 -16.59 -4.31 0.62
CA ALA A 39 -15.50 -4.73 1.49
C ALA A 39 -14.17 -4.91 0.73
N ASP A 40 -14.23 -5.45 -0.50
CA ASP A 40 -13.03 -5.69 -1.31
C ASP A 40 -12.33 -4.40 -1.72
N THR A 41 -13.08 -3.36 -2.11
CA THR A 41 -12.49 -2.07 -2.52
C THR A 41 -11.86 -1.32 -1.34
N ALA A 42 -12.47 -1.40 -0.16
CA ALA A 42 -11.93 -0.80 1.06
C ALA A 42 -10.63 -1.51 1.49
N MET A 43 -10.62 -2.86 1.49
CA MET A 43 -9.42 -3.63 1.80
C MET A 43 -8.28 -3.39 0.81
N ALA A 44 -8.59 -3.33 -0.49
CA ALA A 44 -7.61 -3.00 -1.53
C ALA A 44 -6.95 -1.64 -1.28
N SER A 45 -7.73 -0.62 -0.92
CA SER A 45 -7.23 0.72 -0.63
C SER A 45 -6.32 0.74 0.60
N MET A 46 -6.68 -0.01 1.66
CA MET A 46 -5.83 -0.16 2.85
C MET A 46 -4.52 -0.88 2.55
N ARG A 47 -4.53 -1.90 1.68
CA ARG A 47 -3.32 -2.64 1.29
C ARG A 47 -2.32 -1.76 0.55
N ILE A 48 -2.74 -1.08 -0.53
CA ILE A 48 -1.83 -0.22 -1.29
C ILE A 48 -1.33 0.98 -0.48
N ALA A 49 -2.19 1.58 0.37
CA ALA A 49 -1.77 2.64 1.26
C ALA A 49 -0.76 2.15 2.30
N GLY A 50 -0.97 0.94 2.84
CA GLY A 50 -0.05 0.27 3.75
C GLY A 50 1.30 -0.01 3.10
N ASP A 51 1.31 -0.55 1.88
CA ASP A 51 2.53 -0.82 1.11
C ASP A 51 3.30 0.47 0.78
N ALA A 52 2.60 1.54 0.37
CA ALA A 52 3.22 2.83 0.12
C ALA A 52 3.86 3.42 1.38
N ARG A 53 3.22 3.26 2.53
CA ARG A 53 3.76 3.72 3.82
C ARG A 53 4.93 2.84 4.27
N SER A 54 4.85 1.53 4.10
CA SER A 54 5.94 0.59 4.36
C SER A 54 7.17 0.91 3.51
N LEU A 55 6.97 1.20 2.23
CA LEU A 55 8.03 1.62 1.32
C LEU A 55 8.68 2.94 1.76
N ALA A 56 7.87 3.93 2.17
CA ALA A 56 8.39 5.18 2.71
C ALA A 56 9.23 4.97 3.98
N THR A 57 8.76 4.11 4.90
CA THR A 57 9.53 3.71 6.10
C THR A 57 10.84 3.03 5.73
N GLN A 58 10.85 2.17 4.71
CA GLN A 58 12.05 1.48 4.26
C GLN A 58 13.05 2.42 3.58
N LEU A 59 12.59 3.44 2.86
CA LEU A 59 13.44 4.52 2.37
C LEU A 59 14.01 5.37 3.52
N GLN A 60 13.22 5.63 4.56
CA GLN A 60 13.71 6.33 5.75
C GLN A 60 14.78 5.49 6.46
N LEU A 61 14.58 4.18 6.57
CA LEU A 61 15.58 3.26 7.10
C LEU A 61 16.85 3.29 6.25
N ALA A 62 16.74 3.17 4.92
CA ALA A 62 17.89 3.23 4.01
C ALA A 62 18.70 4.53 4.20
N LYS A 63 18.00 5.66 4.32
CA LYS A 63 18.64 6.95 4.59
C LYS A 63 19.39 6.98 5.93
N LEU A 64 18.76 6.45 6.98
CA LEU A 64 19.37 6.39 8.32
C LEU A 64 20.56 5.43 8.36
N GLU A 65 20.46 4.28 7.70
CA GLU A 65 21.53 3.30 7.62
C GLU A 65 22.72 3.82 6.81
N ALA A 66 22.50 4.52 5.70
CA ALA A 66 23.57 5.17 4.95
C ALA A 66 24.38 6.13 5.83
N ALA A 67 23.67 6.93 6.63
CA ALA A 67 24.31 7.83 7.59
C ALA A 67 25.02 7.10 8.73
N ASN A 68 24.44 6.01 9.25
CA ASN A 68 24.99 5.25 10.37
C ASN A 68 26.25 4.46 9.97
N GLN A 69 26.24 3.84 8.79
CA GLN A 69 27.34 3.01 8.30
C GLN A 69 28.39 3.79 7.49
N PHE A 70 28.16 5.09 7.29
CA PHE A 70 29.01 5.96 6.46
C PHE A 70 29.27 5.37 5.06
N THR A 71 28.26 4.73 4.49
CA THR A 71 28.33 4.04 3.18
C THR A 71 27.07 4.34 2.37
N HIS A 72 27.04 3.84 1.13
CA HIS A 72 25.83 3.91 0.32
C HIS A 72 24.84 2.83 0.72
N VAL A 73 23.56 3.21 0.74
CA VAL A 73 22.46 2.28 0.94
C VAL A 73 21.42 2.56 -0.11
N ARG A 74 20.92 1.51 -0.75
CA ARG A 74 19.91 1.62 -1.79
C ARG A 74 18.71 0.75 -1.50
N LEU A 75 17.54 1.24 -1.89
CA LEU A 75 16.34 0.43 -2.03
C LEU A 75 16.22 0.03 -3.49
N GLN A 76 16.24 -1.27 -3.76
CA GLN A 76 16.07 -1.84 -5.09
C GLN A 76 14.71 -2.52 -5.18
N ILE A 77 13.89 -2.11 -6.15
CA ILE A 77 12.68 -2.86 -6.49
C ILE A 77 13.04 -4.08 -7.34
N ASN A 78 12.17 -5.07 -7.29
CA ASN A 78 12.26 -6.32 -8.02
C ASN A 78 13.55 -7.12 -7.78
N CYS A 79 14.11 -7.05 -6.57
CA CYS A 79 15.37 -7.72 -6.29
C CYS A 79 15.27 -9.25 -6.27
N ASN A 80 14.10 -9.82 -5.97
CA ASN A 80 13.83 -11.26 -6.07
C ASN A 80 12.41 -11.52 -6.65
N GLY A 81 12.00 -10.73 -7.65
CA GLY A 81 10.72 -10.89 -8.35
C GLY A 81 9.88 -9.62 -8.42
N SER A 82 8.90 -9.56 -9.33
CA SER A 82 8.21 -8.33 -9.76
C SER A 82 7.34 -7.58 -8.73
N THR A 83 7.17 -8.14 -7.54
CA THR A 83 6.38 -7.55 -6.43
C THR A 83 7.20 -7.50 -5.14
N THR A 84 8.52 -7.44 -5.29
CA THR A 84 9.45 -7.45 -4.16
C THR A 84 10.32 -6.21 -4.16
N TYR A 85 10.84 -5.84 -3.01
CA TYR A 85 11.88 -4.83 -2.91
C TYR A 85 12.79 -5.18 -1.74
N CYS A 86 14.02 -4.70 -1.78
CA CYS A 86 14.93 -4.89 -0.67
C CYS A 86 15.87 -3.71 -0.52
N LEU A 87 16.29 -3.55 0.73
CA LEU A 87 17.33 -2.62 1.11
C LEU A 87 18.68 -3.34 0.96
N GLN A 88 19.65 -2.63 0.40
CA GLN A 88 20.99 -3.13 0.18
C GLN A 88 22.01 -2.11 0.64
N VAL A 89 23.00 -2.59 1.39
CA VAL A 89 24.12 -1.80 1.92
C VAL A 89 25.36 -2.10 1.09
N LEU A 90 26.10 -1.07 0.71
CA LEU A 90 27.37 -1.24 0.01
C LEU A 90 28.46 -1.68 1.00
N ASN A 91 29.02 -2.86 0.75
CA ASN A 91 30.17 -3.41 1.47
C ASN A 91 31.32 -3.66 0.47
N GLY A 92 32.32 -2.77 0.50
CA GLY A 92 33.35 -2.73 -0.53
C GLY A 92 32.73 -2.42 -1.89
N THR A 93 32.77 -3.38 -2.82
CA THR A 93 32.14 -3.26 -4.16
C THR A 93 30.83 -4.03 -4.27
N ASN A 94 30.39 -4.71 -3.22
CA ASN A 94 29.25 -5.62 -3.25
C ASN A 94 28.05 -5.01 -2.54
N TRP A 95 26.88 -5.18 -3.14
CA TRP A 95 25.60 -4.82 -2.53
C TRP A 95 25.08 -6.01 -1.73
N VAL A 96 24.97 -5.83 -0.41
CA VAL A 96 24.50 -6.87 0.52
C VAL A 96 23.09 -6.55 0.96
N THR A 97 22.17 -7.50 0.79
CA THR A 97 20.77 -7.34 1.21
C THR A 97 20.61 -7.58 2.71
N ASP A 98 20.06 -6.60 3.43
CA ASP A 98 19.81 -6.62 4.88
C ASP A 98 18.59 -5.71 5.16
N PRO A 99 17.53 -6.12 5.90
CA PRO A 99 17.29 -7.41 6.58
C PRO A 99 16.69 -8.52 5.71
N GLY A 100 16.51 -8.30 4.40
CA GLY A 100 15.96 -9.29 3.49
C GLY A 100 14.98 -8.71 2.47
N THR A 101 14.36 -9.60 1.68
CA THR A 101 13.37 -9.23 0.68
C THR A 101 12.01 -8.95 1.31
N GLN A 102 11.44 -7.80 0.99
CA GLN A 102 10.09 -7.38 1.35
C GLN A 102 9.13 -7.67 0.20
N TYR A 103 7.87 -7.92 0.53
CA TYR A 103 6.82 -8.27 -0.42
C TYR A 103 5.71 -7.23 -0.38
N LEU A 104 5.23 -6.84 -1.56
CA LEU A 104 3.99 -6.09 -1.67
C LEU A 104 2.80 -6.98 -1.31
N SER A 105 1.74 -6.33 -0.81
CA SER A 105 0.47 -6.97 -0.52
C SER A 105 -0.18 -7.51 -1.80
N ALA A 106 -1.03 -8.53 -1.64
CA ALA A 106 -1.74 -9.15 -2.77
C ALA A 106 -2.57 -8.10 -3.55
N GLY A 107 -2.38 -8.09 -4.87
CA GLY A 107 -3.04 -7.17 -5.80
C GLY A 107 -2.28 -5.87 -6.05
N VAL A 108 -1.21 -5.59 -5.29
CA VAL A 108 -0.34 -4.41 -5.47
C VAL A 108 0.87 -4.80 -6.33
N SER A 109 1.27 -3.90 -7.23
CA SER A 109 2.43 -4.06 -8.11
C SER A 109 3.13 -2.72 -8.31
N PHE A 110 4.41 -2.76 -8.68
CA PHE A 110 5.11 -1.56 -9.10
C PHE A 110 4.65 -1.12 -10.48
N GLY A 111 4.42 0.18 -10.64
CA GLY A 111 4.00 0.75 -11.91
C GLY A 111 3.16 2.00 -11.73
N THR A 112 3.08 2.79 -12.80
CA THR A 112 2.42 4.10 -12.82
C THR A 112 0.90 3.99 -12.93
N GLY A 113 0.36 2.83 -13.29
CA GLY A 113 -1.07 2.62 -13.46
C GLY A 113 -1.68 3.64 -14.42
N ASN A 114 -2.75 4.31 -13.99
CA ASN A 114 -3.44 5.35 -14.74
C ASN A 114 -2.92 6.78 -14.44
N ALA A 115 -1.79 6.92 -13.73
CA ALA A 115 -1.20 8.24 -13.51
C ALA A 115 -0.77 8.87 -14.84
N ALA A 116 -1.12 10.15 -15.04
CA ALA A 116 -0.79 10.90 -16.25
C ALA A 116 0.29 11.96 -16.03
N ALA A 117 0.67 12.22 -14.78
CA ALA A 117 1.67 13.21 -14.40
C ALA A 117 2.63 12.63 -13.34
N PRO A 118 3.89 13.07 -13.28
CA PRO A 118 4.81 12.63 -12.24
C PRO A 118 4.39 13.13 -10.85
N ALA A 119 4.70 12.35 -9.81
CA ALA A 119 4.56 12.77 -8.42
C ALA A 119 5.84 13.46 -7.92
N GLY A 120 5.71 14.30 -6.90
CA GLY A 120 6.86 14.93 -6.25
C GLY A 120 7.64 15.87 -7.16
N THR A 121 8.97 15.76 -7.13
CA THR A 121 9.90 16.63 -7.87
C THR A 121 10.37 16.00 -9.19
N GLN A 122 9.81 14.85 -9.56
CA GLN A 122 10.13 14.16 -10.79
C GLN A 122 9.59 14.96 -12.00
N THR A 123 10.39 15.13 -13.06
CA THR A 123 10.01 15.95 -14.23
C THR A 123 9.28 15.15 -15.29
N THR A 124 9.51 13.84 -15.35
CA THR A 124 8.90 12.92 -16.32
C THR A 124 8.36 11.71 -15.58
N LEU A 125 7.11 11.33 -15.82
CA LEU A 125 6.51 10.15 -15.20
C LEU A 125 7.32 8.90 -15.54
N ALA A 126 8.06 8.37 -14.56
CA ALA A 126 8.94 7.23 -14.75
C ALA A 126 9.06 6.41 -13.46
N GLN A 127 8.91 5.09 -13.58
CA GLN A 127 9.09 4.18 -12.46
C GLN A 127 10.56 4.11 -12.07
N THR A 128 10.90 4.55 -10.87
CA THR A 128 12.26 4.40 -10.32
C THR A 128 12.48 2.95 -9.89
N SER A 129 13.60 2.38 -10.32
CA SER A 129 13.98 1.00 -9.99
C SER A 129 14.91 0.91 -8.77
N ILE A 130 15.73 1.94 -8.57
CA ILE A 130 16.71 2.03 -7.48
C ILE A 130 16.64 3.43 -6.90
N VAL A 131 16.54 3.52 -5.58
CA VAL A 131 16.71 4.77 -4.83
C VAL A 131 17.95 4.60 -3.96
N GLU A 132 18.98 5.40 -4.20
CA GLU A 132 20.29 5.25 -3.54
C GLU A 132 20.59 6.50 -2.69
N PHE A 133 20.96 6.30 -1.43
CA PHE A 133 21.38 7.34 -0.51
C PHE A 133 22.88 7.21 -0.22
N ASN A 134 23.58 8.34 -0.27
CA ASN A 134 24.96 8.41 0.25
C ASN A 134 24.97 8.57 1.78
N SER A 135 26.18 8.56 2.35
CA SER A 135 26.43 8.72 3.79
C SER A 135 25.91 10.02 4.42
N ARG A 136 25.47 11.00 3.62
CA ARG A 136 24.85 12.24 4.10
C ARG A 136 23.31 12.21 4.03
N GLY A 137 22.74 11.07 3.66
CA GLY A 137 21.29 10.90 3.48
C GLY A 137 20.74 11.67 2.27
N ILE A 138 21.60 12.02 1.31
CA ILE A 138 21.21 12.69 0.07
C ILE A 138 20.97 11.59 -0.98
N PRO A 139 19.82 11.60 -1.68
CA PRO A 139 19.60 10.69 -2.78
C PRO A 139 20.50 11.06 -3.95
N ILE A 140 21.11 10.06 -4.55
CA ILE A 140 22.04 10.20 -5.66
C ILE A 140 21.63 9.30 -6.82
N THR A 141 22.05 9.66 -8.03
CA THR A 141 21.93 8.77 -9.19
C THR A 141 22.67 7.46 -8.91
N SER A 142 22.01 6.31 -9.09
CA SER A 142 22.67 5.01 -8.95
C SER A 142 23.83 4.88 -9.95
N SER A 143 25.07 4.98 -9.46
CA SER A 143 26.25 5.08 -10.33
C SER A 143 27.12 3.82 -10.38
N GLY A 144 26.79 2.77 -9.63
CA GLY A 144 27.47 1.47 -9.72
C GLY A 144 28.97 1.48 -9.38
N CYS A 145 29.49 2.55 -8.78
CA CYS A 145 30.89 2.67 -8.38
C CYS A 145 31.04 2.84 -6.86
N THR A 146 32.27 2.68 -6.38
CA THR A 146 32.68 2.88 -4.99
C THR A 146 33.15 4.33 -4.79
N GLU A 147 32.75 4.97 -3.67
CA GLU A 147 32.85 6.40 -3.33
C GLU A 147 34.10 7.19 -3.82
N PRO A 148 33.98 8.51 -4.15
CA PRO A 148 32.74 9.30 -4.22
C PRO A 148 31.99 9.05 -5.53
N CYS A 149 30.72 8.65 -5.44
CA CYS A 149 29.91 8.39 -6.64
C CYS A 149 28.47 8.90 -6.55
N GLY A 150 27.93 9.26 -7.71
CA GLY A 150 26.55 9.68 -7.90
C GLY A 150 26.34 11.18 -7.70
N THR A 151 25.53 11.78 -8.58
CA THR A 151 25.12 13.19 -8.44
C THR A 151 23.81 13.26 -7.67
N PRO A 152 23.61 14.26 -6.78
CA PRO A 152 22.32 14.45 -6.12
C PRO A 152 21.17 14.47 -7.13
N THR A 153 20.09 13.74 -6.85
CA THR A 153 18.93 13.61 -7.75
C THR A 153 17.63 13.97 -7.04
N SER A 154 16.67 14.52 -7.78
CA SER A 154 15.29 14.76 -7.34
C SER A 154 14.27 13.96 -8.16
N GLN A 155 14.74 12.99 -8.96
CA GLN A 155 13.94 12.26 -9.93
C GLN A 155 13.43 10.92 -9.41
N ASP A 156 13.78 10.56 -8.17
CA ASP A 156 13.45 9.27 -7.58
C ASP A 156 11.99 9.26 -7.11
N THR A 157 11.17 8.46 -7.78
CA THR A 157 9.78 8.21 -7.43
C THR A 157 9.39 6.77 -7.75
N VAL A 158 8.94 6.05 -6.73
CA VAL A 158 8.44 4.67 -6.86
C VAL A 158 6.92 4.71 -6.88
N TYR A 159 6.33 4.20 -7.96
CA TYR A 159 4.87 4.11 -8.10
C TYR A 159 4.37 2.71 -7.74
N LEU A 160 3.22 2.67 -7.10
CA LEU A 160 2.48 1.47 -6.76
C LEU A 160 1.10 1.57 -7.39
N THR A 161 0.65 0.48 -8.00
CA THR A 161 -0.70 0.36 -8.57
C THR A 161 -1.36 -0.91 -8.05
N HIS A 162 -2.66 -0.83 -7.80
CA HIS A 162 -3.48 -1.98 -7.45
C HIS A 162 -4.40 -2.36 -8.62
N GLN A 163 -4.82 -3.62 -8.69
CA GLN A 163 -5.72 -4.14 -9.74
C GLN A 163 -7.07 -3.41 -9.86
N ASN A 164 -7.49 -2.71 -8.80
CA ASN A 164 -8.70 -1.89 -8.78
C ASN A 164 -8.50 -0.47 -9.35
N GLY A 165 -7.30 -0.14 -9.84
CA GLY A 165 -6.96 1.15 -10.41
C GLY A 165 -6.48 2.21 -9.41
N ALA A 166 -6.35 1.88 -8.13
CA ALA A 166 -5.73 2.79 -7.15
C ALA A 166 -4.23 2.94 -7.44
N VAL A 167 -3.72 4.17 -7.37
CA VAL A 167 -2.31 4.47 -7.61
C VAL A 167 -1.76 5.33 -6.47
N TYR A 168 -0.61 4.94 -5.96
CA TYR A 168 0.17 5.64 -4.94
C TYR A 168 1.59 5.86 -5.45
N ALA A 169 2.28 6.84 -4.89
CA ALA A 169 3.69 7.06 -5.17
C ALA A 169 4.46 7.41 -3.90
N VAL A 170 5.75 7.09 -3.89
CA VAL A 170 6.69 7.54 -2.86
C VAL A 170 7.85 8.22 -3.56
N SER A 171 7.98 9.53 -3.35
CA SER A 171 9.02 10.35 -4.00
C SER A 171 10.12 10.72 -3.00
N VAL A 172 11.34 10.89 -3.49
CA VAL A 172 12.46 11.44 -2.73
C VAL A 172 12.97 12.71 -3.41
N SER A 173 12.98 13.82 -2.66
CA SER A 173 13.55 15.10 -3.14
C SER A 173 15.08 15.11 -3.05
N ALA A 174 15.75 16.02 -3.75
CA ALA A 174 17.21 16.19 -3.65
C ALA A 174 17.73 16.49 -2.23
N ALA A 175 16.88 16.94 -1.31
CA ALA A 175 17.21 17.12 0.11
C ALA A 175 17.02 15.84 0.94
N GLY A 176 16.68 14.71 0.31
CA GLY A 176 16.37 13.44 0.98
C GLY A 176 15.06 13.45 1.76
N GLN A 177 14.12 14.36 1.44
CA GLN A 177 12.76 14.29 1.99
C GLN A 177 11.97 13.22 1.25
N ILE A 178 11.40 12.29 2.00
CA ILE A 178 10.56 11.20 1.50
C ILE A 178 9.11 11.59 1.72
N LYS A 179 8.29 11.50 0.67
CA LYS A 179 6.87 11.87 0.72
C LYS A 179 6.02 10.83 -0.01
N THR A 180 4.90 10.48 0.60
CA THR A 180 3.90 9.58 0.02
C THR A 180 2.79 10.39 -0.64
N TRP A 181 2.29 9.89 -1.75
CA TRP A 181 1.26 10.51 -2.57
C TRP A 181 0.17 9.50 -2.92
N GLN A 182 -1.05 10.00 -3.06
CA GLN A 182 -2.18 9.27 -3.61
C GLN A 182 -2.64 9.96 -4.90
N TYR A 183 -2.92 9.18 -5.94
CA TYR A 183 -3.50 9.69 -7.18
C TYR A 183 -5.03 9.69 -7.09
N ILE A 184 -5.64 10.88 -7.11
CA ILE A 184 -7.09 11.08 -7.02
C ILE A 184 -7.50 12.18 -8.00
N ASN A 185 -8.65 12.02 -8.66
CA ASN A 185 -9.20 13.03 -9.58
C ASN A 185 -8.19 13.54 -10.63
N SER A 186 -7.37 12.63 -11.17
CA SER A 186 -6.29 12.94 -12.12
C SER A 186 -5.17 13.86 -11.59
N GLY A 187 -4.99 13.92 -10.26
CA GLY A 187 -3.94 14.69 -9.60
C GLY A 187 -3.32 13.97 -8.41
N TRP A 188 -2.18 14.47 -7.94
CA TRP A 188 -1.48 13.93 -6.77
C TRP A 188 -1.85 14.70 -5.51
N SER A 189 -2.32 13.98 -4.48
CA SER A 189 -2.48 14.50 -3.12
C SER A 189 -1.38 13.92 -2.23
N ALA A 190 -0.67 14.78 -1.49
CA ALA A 190 0.27 14.33 -0.47
C ALA A 190 -0.48 13.73 0.73
N LEU A 191 0.14 12.74 1.38
CA LEU A 191 -0.37 12.07 2.59
C LEU A 191 0.51 12.36 3.82
#